data_AF-A0A7C3QL96-F1
#
_entry.id   AF-A0A7C3QL96-F1
#
_cell.length_a   1.000
_cell.length_b   1.000
_cell.length_c   1.000
_cell.angle_alpha   90.00
_cell.angle_beta   90.00
_cell.angle_gamma   90.00
#
_symmetry.space_group_name_H-M   'P 1'
#
loop_
_entity.id
_entity.type
_entity.pdbx_description
1 polymer ?
#
loop_
_entity_poly.entity_id
_entity_poly.type
_entity_poly.pdbx_seq_one_letter_code
_entity_poly.pdbx_strand_id
1 'polypeptide(L)'
;MIFRTILAWGLLLAHVLLAGCASSPEQRDRPEWVDGQASGWPAAQYLTGQGAGATRSQAENRARAALALTLEARIEAELSDETRFQASAGSASRDGAGAETD
;
A
#
# COMPACT_ATOMS: atom_id res chain seq x y z
N MET A 1 0.85 -10.42 58.74
CA MET A 1 1.92 -10.06 57.78
C MET A 1 1.85 -10.85 56.47
N ILE A 2 1.55 -12.16 56.50
CA ILE A 2 1.51 -13.07 55.33
C ILE A 2 0.46 -12.69 54.26
N PHE A 3 -0.68 -12.12 54.65
CA PHE A 3 -1.75 -11.76 53.70
C PHE A 3 -1.36 -10.58 52.79
N ARG A 4 -0.56 -9.63 53.29
CA ARG A 4 -0.05 -8.48 52.51
C ARG A 4 0.99 -8.92 51.48
N THR A 5 1.79 -9.93 51.78
CA THR A 5 2.79 -10.47 50.84
C THR A 5 2.11 -11.28 49.74
N ILE A 6 1.09 -12.08 50.04
CA ILE A 6 0.32 -12.83 49.03
C ILE A 6 -0.38 -11.88 48.05
N LEU A 7 -1.00 -10.80 48.55
CA LEU A 7 -1.67 -9.81 47.71
C LEU A 7 -0.68 -9.04 46.81
N ALA A 8 0.48 -8.65 47.35
CA ALA A 8 1.52 -7.96 46.60
C ALA A 8 2.13 -8.85 45.49
N TRP A 9 2.33 -10.14 45.76
CA TRP A 9 2.84 -11.09 44.78
C TRP A 9 1.80 -11.42 43.70
N GLY A 10 0.52 -11.51 44.07
CA GLY A 10 -0.56 -11.67 43.10
C GLY A 10 -0.65 -10.48 42.13
N LEU A 11 -0.51 -9.25 42.63
CA LEU A 11 -0.47 -8.04 41.80
C LEU A 11 0.77 -7.98 40.90
N LEU A 12 1.93 -8.40 41.41
CA LEU A 12 3.16 -8.44 40.63
C LEU A 12 3.11 -9.49 39.51
N LEU A 13 2.53 -10.67 39.78
CA LEU A 13 2.29 -11.70 38.77
C LEU A 13 1.33 -11.20 37.69
N ALA A 14 0.22 -10.57 38.08
CA ALA A 14 -0.75 -10.02 37.13
C ALA A 14 -0.11 -8.97 36.19
N HIS A 15 0.76 -8.10 36.71
CA HIS A 15 1.49 -7.12 35.90
C HIS A 15 2.42 -7.77 34.87
N VAL A 16 3.09 -8.88 35.23
CA VAL A 16 3.97 -9.63 34.32
C VAL A 16 3.15 -10.30 33.20
N LEU A 17 1.98 -10.86 33.51
CA LEU A 17 1.11 -11.47 32.50
C LEU A 17 0.55 -10.44 31.51
N LEU A 18 0.23 -9.21 31.97
CA LEU A 18 -0.26 -8.15 31.08
C LEU A 18 0.84 -7.58 30.17
N ALA A 19 2.10 -7.55 30.61
CA ALA A 19 3.23 -7.06 29.82
C ALA A 19 3.61 -7.99 28.65
N GLY A 20 3.30 -9.29 28.74
CA GLY A 20 3.62 -10.28 27.70
C GLY A 20 2.79 -10.16 26.40
N CYS A 21 1.62 -9.51 26.45
CA CYS A 21 0.78 -9.33 25.26
C CYS A 21 1.21 -8.14 24.38
N ALA A 22 2.08 -7.24 24.87
CA ALA A 22 2.53 -6.07 24.12
C ALA A 22 3.87 -6.27 23.40
N SER A 23 4.59 -7.36 23.68
CA SER A 23 5.84 -7.71 22.99
C SER A 23 5.53 -8.45 21.70
N SER A 24 5.03 -7.74 20.68
CA SER A 24 5.06 -8.25 19.30
C SER A 24 6.51 -8.25 18.81
N PRO A 25 7.11 -9.41 18.50
CA PRO A 25 8.45 -9.47 17.89
C PRO A 25 8.49 -8.91 16.46
N GLU A 26 7.34 -8.59 15.88
CA GLU A 26 7.18 -8.27 14.46
C GLU A 26 7.97 -7.05 13.96
N GLN A 27 8.39 -6.13 14.82
CA GLN A 27 9.06 -4.90 14.34
C GLN A 27 10.55 -5.08 14.02
N ARG A 28 11.24 -6.07 14.58
CA ARG A 28 12.69 -6.19 14.40
C ARG A 28 13.12 -6.96 13.14
N ASP A 29 12.26 -7.87 12.65
CA ASP A 29 12.54 -8.73 11.50
C ASP A 29 11.59 -8.50 10.32
N ARG A 30 10.78 -7.43 10.35
CA ARG A 30 9.89 -7.07 9.24
C ARG A 30 10.73 -6.64 8.02
N PRO A 31 10.63 -7.33 6.88
CA PRO A 31 11.34 -6.91 5.68
C PRO A 31 10.81 -5.59 5.11
N GLU A 32 11.69 -4.78 4.54
CA GLU A 32 11.35 -3.47 3.96
C GLU A 32 10.24 -3.51 2.88
N TRP A 33 10.11 -4.62 2.15
CA TRP A 33 9.10 -4.78 1.09
C TRP A 33 7.67 -4.94 1.63
N VAL A 34 7.53 -5.22 2.93
CA VAL A 34 6.22 -5.29 3.61
C VAL A 34 5.61 -3.90 3.84
N ASP A 35 6.40 -2.82 3.71
CA ASP A 35 5.91 -1.44 3.84
C ASP A 35 5.87 -0.70 2.48
N GLY A 36 6.29 -1.37 1.39
CA GLY A 36 6.18 -0.85 0.02
C GLY A 36 7.25 0.13 -0.43
N GLN A 37 8.19 0.47 0.44
CA GLN A 37 9.29 1.39 0.17
C GLN A 37 10.62 0.64 0.30
N ALA A 38 10.73 -0.50 -0.39
CA ALA A 38 11.95 -1.29 -0.37
C ALA A 38 12.99 -0.70 -1.30
N SER A 39 14.18 -0.43 -0.75
CA SER A 39 15.30 0.17 -1.47
C SER A 39 15.76 -0.69 -2.67
N GLY A 40 15.60 -2.01 -2.58
CA GLY A 40 15.90 -2.95 -3.68
C GLY A 40 14.90 -2.96 -4.84
N TRP A 41 13.70 -2.39 -4.67
CA TRP A 41 12.64 -2.42 -5.69
C TRP A 41 12.04 -1.02 -5.91
N PRO A 42 12.76 -0.14 -6.64
CA PRO A 42 12.28 1.21 -6.91
C PRO A 42 11.01 1.20 -7.76
N ALA A 43 10.01 2.00 -7.35
CA ALA A 43 8.69 2.08 -7.99
C ALA A 43 8.71 2.58 -9.46
N ALA A 44 9.82 3.18 -9.89
CA ALA A 44 10.03 3.59 -11.28
C ALA A 44 10.24 2.39 -12.23
N GLN A 45 10.69 1.24 -11.70
CA GLN A 45 11.03 0.05 -12.49
C GLN A 45 10.17 -1.15 -12.15
N TYR A 46 9.70 -1.23 -10.90
CA TYR A 46 8.96 -2.38 -10.39
C TYR A 46 7.58 -1.96 -9.90
N LEU A 47 6.63 -2.86 -10.09
CA LEU A 47 5.32 -2.78 -9.45
C LEU A 47 5.26 -3.82 -8.33
N THR A 48 5.05 -3.36 -7.10
CA THR A 48 5.01 -4.23 -5.92
C THR A 48 3.61 -4.26 -5.32
N GLY A 49 3.06 -5.46 -5.14
CA GLY A 49 1.75 -5.66 -4.52
C GLY A 49 1.90 -6.26 -3.13
N GLN A 50 1.32 -5.60 -2.15
CA GLN A 50 1.27 -6.10 -0.77
C GLN A 50 -0.14 -6.58 -0.46
N GLY A 51 -0.23 -7.67 0.29
CA GLY A 51 -1.50 -8.20 0.76
C GLY A 51 -1.36 -8.79 2.14
N ALA A 52 -2.37 -8.60 2.97
CA ALA A 52 -2.43 -9.08 4.34
C ALA A 52 -3.66 -9.98 4.52
N GLY A 53 -3.55 -11.01 5.36
CA GLY A 53 -4.68 -11.90 5.64
C GLY A 53 -4.38 -12.94 6.70
N ALA A 54 -5.43 -13.54 7.24
CA ALA A 54 -5.33 -14.57 8.28
C ALA A 54 -4.62 -15.85 7.80
N THR A 55 -4.55 -16.05 6.49
CA THR A 55 -3.78 -17.14 5.87
C THR A 55 -2.88 -16.59 4.78
N ARG A 56 -1.78 -17.30 4.50
CA ARG A 56 -0.87 -16.99 3.40
C ARG A 56 -1.60 -16.86 2.07
N SER A 57 -2.51 -17.78 1.77
CA SER A 57 -3.31 -17.77 0.54
C SER A 57 -4.16 -16.49 0.42
N GLN A 58 -4.79 -16.04 1.51
CA GLN A 58 -5.54 -14.78 1.50
C GLN A 58 -4.65 -13.56 1.29
N ALA A 59 -3.50 -13.51 1.96
CA ALA A 59 -2.52 -12.44 1.79
C ALA A 59 -2.02 -12.37 0.35
N GLU A 60 -1.69 -13.52 -0.24
CA GLU A 60 -1.20 -13.64 -1.61
C GLU A 60 -2.26 -13.25 -2.64
N ASN A 61 -3.51 -13.66 -2.44
CA ASN A 61 -4.60 -13.28 -3.33
C ASN A 61 -4.83 -11.75 -3.31
N ARG A 62 -4.80 -11.13 -2.13
CA ARG A 62 -4.91 -9.68 -1.99
C ARG A 62 -3.73 -8.94 -2.61
N ALA A 63 -2.51 -9.47 -2.49
CA ALA A 63 -1.33 -8.92 -3.13
C ALA A 63 -1.47 -8.91 -4.66
N ARG A 64 -2.00 -9.99 -5.25
CA ARG A 64 -2.30 -10.06 -6.70
C ARG A 64 -3.38 -9.06 -7.12
N ALA A 65 -4.45 -8.94 -6.33
CA ALA A 65 -5.51 -7.97 -6.60
C ALA A 65 -4.97 -6.53 -6.58
N ALA A 66 -4.08 -6.19 -5.64
CA ALA A 66 -3.44 -4.89 -5.57
C ALA A 66 -2.59 -4.57 -6.82
N LEU A 67 -1.86 -5.56 -7.34
CA LEU A 67 -1.12 -5.44 -8.60
C LEU A 67 -2.05 -5.17 -9.77
N ALA A 68 -3.12 -5.97 -9.90
CA ALA A 68 -4.08 -5.84 -11.00
C ALA A 68 -4.75 -4.46 -10.99
N LEU A 69 -5.21 -4.00 -9.83
CA LEU A 69 -5.84 -2.68 -9.68
C LEU A 69 -4.88 -1.55 -10.05
N THR A 70 -3.62 -1.63 -9.62
CA THR A 70 -2.64 -0.59 -9.94
C THR A 70 -2.30 -0.58 -11.43
N LEU A 71 -2.23 -1.75 -12.05
CA LEU A 71 -2.00 -1.86 -13.49
C LEU A 71 -3.18 -1.29 -14.28
N GLU A 72 -4.41 -1.63 -13.90
CA GLU A 72 -5.64 -1.10 -14.51
C GLU A 72 -5.69 0.42 -14.43
N ALA A 73 -5.43 0.99 -13.25
CA ALA A 73 -5.39 2.44 -13.06
C ALA A 73 -4.33 3.13 -13.94
N ARG A 74 -3.17 2.50 -14.17
CA ARG A 74 -2.12 3.02 -15.06
C ARG A 74 -2.54 2.96 -16.53
N ILE A 75 -3.18 1.87 -16.95
CA ILE A 75 -3.67 1.72 -18.32
C ILE A 75 -4.75 2.77 -18.62
N GLU A 76 -5.70 2.96 -17.72
CA GLU A 76 -6.76 3.96 -17.87
C GLU A 76 -6.19 5.38 -17.94
N ALA A 77 -5.19 5.70 -17.11
CA ALA A 77 -4.51 6.98 -17.15
C ALA A 77 -3.80 7.24 -18.49
N GLU A 78 -3.11 6.24 -19.04
CA GLU A 78 -2.43 6.32 -20.34
C GLU A 78 -3.43 6.55 -21.48
N LEU A 79 -4.52 5.77 -21.51
CA LEU A 79 -5.58 5.90 -22.53
C LEU A 79 -6.26 7.28 -22.47
N SER A 80 -6.44 7.82 -21.27
CA SER A 80 -7.00 9.17 -21.07
C SER A 80 -6.07 10.25 -21.64
N ASP A 81 -4.75 10.10 -21.46
CA ASP A 81 -3.76 11.05 -21.97
C ASP A 81 -3.69 11.05 -23.50
N GLU A 82 -3.67 9.87 -24.12
CA GLU A 82 -3.71 9.73 -25.58
C GLU A 82 -4.95 10.39 -26.19
N THR A 83 -6.12 10.15 -25.57
CA THR A 83 -7.40 10.73 -26.04
C THR A 83 -7.39 12.25 -25.93
N ARG A 84 -6.84 12.82 -24.85
CA ARG A 84 -6.69 14.27 -24.67
C ARG A 84 -5.77 14.86 -25.73
N PHE A 85 -4.66 14.20 -26.04
CA PHE A 85 -3.74 14.66 -27.07
C PHE A 85 -4.43 14.72 -28.45
N GLN A 86 -5.15 13.66 -28.84
CA GLN A 86 -5.90 13.64 -30.10
C GLN A 86 -7.01 14.70 -30.15
N ALA A 87 -7.74 14.90 -29.05
CA ALA A 87 -8.78 15.95 -28.97
C ALA A 87 -8.18 17.35 -29.12
N SER A 88 -7.05 17.63 -28.48
CA SER A 88 -6.36 18.94 -28.57
C SER A 88 -5.74 19.21 -29.95
N ALA A 89 -5.15 18.19 -30.58
CA ALA A 89 -4.62 18.29 -31.93
C ALA A 89 -5.75 18.50 -32.96
N GLY A 90 -6.90 17.85 -32.75
CA GLY A 90 -8.09 18.01 -33.57
C GLY A 90 -8.76 19.38 -33.45
N SER A 91 -8.79 19.99 -32.26
CA SER A 91 -9.31 21.35 -32.08
C SER A 91 -8.35 22.41 -32.60
N ALA A 92 -7.04 22.26 -32.38
CA ALA A 92 -6.03 23.18 -32.91
C ALA A 92 -6.01 23.23 -34.45
N SER A 93 -6.23 22.09 -35.11
CA SER A 93 -6.34 22.02 -36.58
C SER A 93 -7.63 22.68 -37.12
N ARG A 94 -8.70 22.68 -36.32
CA ARG A 94 -9.99 23.30 -36.71
C ARG A 94 -9.99 24.82 -36.59
N ASP A 95 -9.29 25.39 -35.62
CA ASP A 95 -9.23 26.84 -35.41
C ASP A 95 -8.28 27.57 -36.39
N GLY A 96 -7.38 26.84 -37.06
CA GLY A 96 -6.49 27.41 -38.09
C GLY A 96 -7.10 27.55 -39.49
N ALA A 97 -8.28 26.96 -39.75
CA ALA A 97 -8.92 26.94 -41.06
C ALA A 97 -9.93 28.09 -41.30
N GLY A 98 -10.06 29.03 -40.36
CA GLY A 98 -11.04 30.13 -40.42
C GLY A 98 -10.48 31.52 -40.71
N ALA A 99 -9.19 31.67 -41.04
CA ALA A 99 -8.53 32.97 -41.15
C ALA A 99 -7.86 33.21 -42.52
N GLU A 100 -8.58 33.00 -43.62
CA GLU A 100 -8.33 33.59 -44.95
C GLU A 100 -9.54 33.18 -45.78
N THR A 101 -10.49 34.05 -46.11
CA THR A 101 -10.39 35.03 -47.19
C THR A 101 -11.55 36.04 -47.08
N ASP A 102 -11.23 37.34 -47.09
CA ASP A 102 -12.13 38.44 -47.50
C ASP A 102 -11.38 39.28 -48.55
#